data_AF-A0A257LCW3-F1
#
_entry.id   AF-A0A257LCW3-F1
#
_cell.length_a   1.000
_cell.length_b   1.000
_cell.length_c   1.000
_cell.angle_alpha   90.00
_cell.angle_beta   90.00
_cell.angle_gamma   90.00
#
_symmetry.space_group_name_H-M   'P 1'
#
loop_
_entity.id
_entity.type
_entity.pdbx_description
1 polymer ?
#
loop_
_entity_poly.entity_id
_entity_poly.type
_entity_poly.pdbx_seq_one_letter_code
_entity_poly.pdbx_strand_id
1 'polypeptide(L)'
;MKANNKEKMKKIVKLTCAIALSLLWNISSAQVQDETTPGFDAAPDSTLVDTTAAAEPVPAAPVDPLLRPYERIVLSIDSATNLITYYGVVEQEESGSDSLYLRAKNWAVKNLNKDLKIESDKRNQKITYVGSIPAYAYLNKYSKRSIGRFEFKITFLIKEGRYKYTITNLVHETLPNAEGGKNSRNYFEYYYTSTTKVREYDSILRNADLDIQKLIESIKASMREPILVDEDDW
;
A
#
# COMPACT_ATOMS: atom_id res chain seq x y z
N MET A 1 -38.52 -35.93 0.31
CA MET A 1 -38.07 -34.61 -0.19
C MET A 1 -36.65 -34.65 -0.78
N LYS A 2 -36.37 -35.49 -1.80
CA LYS A 2 -35.02 -35.64 -2.41
C LYS A 2 -34.96 -35.36 -3.92
N ALA A 3 -36.04 -34.88 -4.54
CA ALA A 3 -36.12 -34.69 -5.98
C ALA A 3 -35.73 -33.27 -6.47
N ASN A 4 -35.61 -32.28 -5.59
CA ASN A 4 -35.55 -30.87 -6.02
C ASN A 4 -34.14 -30.29 -6.22
N ASN A 5 -33.08 -31.09 -6.02
CA ASN A 5 -31.70 -30.58 -6.08
C ASN A 5 -30.97 -30.88 -7.41
N LYS A 6 -31.49 -31.80 -8.23
CA LYS A 6 -30.87 -32.16 -9.53
C LYS A 6 -31.18 -31.17 -10.66
N GLU A 7 -32.31 -30.45 -10.60
CA GLU A 7 -32.65 -29.47 -11.64
C GLU A 7 -31.90 -28.14 -11.49
N LYS A 8 -31.57 -27.72 -10.26
CA LYS A 8 -30.81 -26.47 -10.03
C LYS A 8 -29.38 -26.53 -10.57
N MET A 9 -28.73 -27.70 -10.54
CA MET A 9 -27.37 -27.87 -11.08
C MET A 9 -27.29 -27.84 -12.62
N LYS A 10 -28.36 -28.21 -13.35
CA LYS A 10 -28.35 -28.16 -14.82
C LYS A 10 -28.49 -26.74 -15.39
N LYS A 11 -29.04 -25.79 -14.63
CA LYS A 11 -29.17 -24.39 -15.07
C LYS A 11 -27.89 -23.57 -14.90
N ILE A 12 -27.03 -23.92 -13.94
CA ILE A 12 -25.79 -23.15 -13.68
C ILE A 12 -24.68 -23.48 -14.70
N VAL A 13 -24.66 -24.70 -15.25
CA VAL A 13 -23.66 -25.12 -16.25
C VAL A 13 -23.93 -24.52 -17.65
N LYS A 14 -25.15 -24.06 -17.94
CA LYS A 14 -25.46 -23.42 -19.24
C LYS A 14 -25.17 -21.92 -19.30
N LEU A 15 -24.81 -21.28 -18.18
CA LEU A 15 -24.52 -19.85 -18.14
C LEU A 15 -23.02 -19.51 -18.29
N THR A 16 -22.15 -20.53 -18.34
CA THR A 16 -20.68 -20.36 -18.34
C THR A 16 -20.01 -20.51 -19.71
N CYS A 17 -20.76 -20.62 -20.82
CA CYS A 17 -20.19 -20.81 -22.17
C CYS A 17 -20.39 -19.65 -23.16
N ALA A 18 -20.78 -18.45 -22.73
CA ALA A 18 -21.15 -17.37 -23.66
C ALA A 18 -20.39 -16.05 -23.48
N ILE A 19 -19.17 -16.06 -22.91
CA ILE A 19 -18.27 -14.89 -22.91
C ILE A 19 -16.84 -15.37 -23.19
N ALA A 20 -16.65 -15.94 -24.38
CA ALA A 20 -15.35 -16.24 -24.94
C ALA A 20 -15.41 -15.87 -26.42
N LEU A 21 -15.49 -14.57 -26.72
CA LEU A 21 -15.23 -14.08 -28.06
C LEU A 21 -14.98 -12.57 -28.05
N SER A 22 -13.99 -12.15 -28.82
CA SER A 22 -13.58 -10.79 -29.17
C SER A 22 -12.77 -10.02 -28.13
N LEU A 23 -11.45 -9.94 -28.37
CA LEU A 23 -10.62 -8.72 -28.35
C LEU A 23 -9.15 -9.11 -28.56
N LEU A 24 -8.80 -9.47 -29.81
CA LEU A 24 -7.42 -9.45 -30.30
C LEU A 24 -7.26 -8.18 -31.12
N TRP A 25 -6.47 -7.24 -30.60
CA TRP A 25 -6.17 -5.96 -31.23
C TRP A 25 -5.01 -6.07 -32.21
N ASN A 26 -5.19 -5.32 -33.29
CA ASN A 26 -4.31 -5.04 -34.43
C ASN A 26 -2.80 -4.97 -34.12
N ILE A 27 -2.02 -5.69 -34.92
CA ILE A 27 -0.59 -5.45 -35.14
C ILE A 27 -0.48 -4.54 -36.37
N SER A 28 0.03 -3.32 -36.20
CA SER A 28 0.45 -2.48 -37.32
C SER A 28 1.97 -2.51 -37.42
N SER A 29 2.46 -2.94 -38.58
CA SER A 29 3.85 -2.89 -39.01
C SER A 29 4.24 -1.46 -39.40
N ALA A 30 5.31 -0.93 -38.82
CA ALA A 30 5.98 0.27 -39.31
C ALA A 30 7.36 -0.13 -39.86
N GLN A 31 7.62 0.32 -41.08
CA GLN A 31 8.73 -0.04 -41.94
C GLN A 31 10.05 0.58 -41.47
N VAL A 32 11.12 -0.19 -41.63
CA VAL A 32 12.52 0.25 -41.56
C VAL A 32 12.85 0.92 -42.90
N GLN A 33 13.35 2.16 -42.88
CA GLN A 33 14.07 2.74 -44.02
C GLN A 33 15.56 2.70 -43.72
N ASP A 34 16.25 1.95 -44.57
CA ASP A 34 17.69 1.84 -44.73
C ASP A 34 18.07 2.77 -45.89
N GLU A 35 18.89 3.78 -45.64
CA GLU A 35 19.59 4.54 -46.68
C GLU A 35 21.07 4.59 -46.33
N THR A 36 21.79 3.59 -46.84
CA THR A 36 23.24 3.63 -47.00
C THR A 36 23.56 3.93 -48.47
N THR A 37 24.23 5.05 -48.74
CA THR A 37 24.92 5.28 -50.01
C THR A 37 26.20 6.10 -49.76
N PRO A 38 27.39 5.60 -50.14
CA PRO A 38 28.64 6.32 -50.01
C PRO A 38 29.22 6.79 -51.36
N GLY A 39 29.95 7.92 -51.35
CA GLY A 39 30.87 8.36 -52.41
C GLY A 39 31.21 9.85 -52.30
N PHE A 40 32.41 10.26 -51.82
CA PHE A 40 33.65 10.59 -52.59
C PHE A 40 33.40 11.72 -53.64
N ASP A 41 34.10 12.86 -53.72
CA ASP A 41 35.52 13.18 -53.43
C ASP A 41 35.81 14.71 -53.48
N ALA A 42 37.02 15.10 -53.09
CA ALA A 42 37.59 16.42 -52.75
C ALA A 42 37.65 17.57 -53.79
N ALA A 43 37.70 18.83 -53.31
CA ALA A 43 38.84 19.78 -53.45
C ALA A 43 38.55 21.15 -52.78
N PRO A 44 39.58 21.89 -52.29
CA PRO A 44 39.42 23.14 -51.54
C PRO A 44 39.60 24.39 -52.43
N ASP A 45 38.70 25.37 -52.32
CA ASP A 45 38.98 26.71 -52.85
C ASP A 45 38.42 27.81 -51.95
N SER A 46 39.30 28.77 -51.72
CA SER A 46 39.19 29.91 -50.84
C SER A 46 38.53 31.08 -51.55
N THR A 47 37.34 31.50 -51.11
CA THR A 47 36.90 32.89 -51.27
C THR A 47 36.16 33.32 -50.02
N LEU A 48 36.75 34.31 -49.33
CA LEU A 48 36.13 35.07 -48.26
C LEU A 48 34.96 35.87 -48.85
N VAL A 49 33.74 35.55 -48.40
CA VAL A 49 32.59 36.44 -48.55
C VAL A 49 31.99 36.65 -47.17
N ASP A 50 32.18 37.86 -46.68
CA ASP A 50 31.52 38.42 -45.51
C ASP A 50 30.02 38.55 -45.84
N THR A 51 29.20 37.78 -45.14
CA THR A 51 27.74 37.96 -45.15
C THR A 51 27.25 37.68 -43.75
N THR A 52 26.89 38.77 -43.07
CA THR A 52 26.06 38.81 -41.87
C THR A 52 24.84 37.88 -42.02
N ALA A 53 24.97 36.66 -41.52
CA ALA A 53 23.89 35.72 -41.32
C ALA A 53 23.57 35.71 -39.82
N ALA A 54 22.31 35.98 -39.49
CA ALA A 54 21.77 35.89 -38.15
C ALA A 54 22.14 34.52 -37.54
N ALA A 55 22.80 34.54 -36.38
CA ALA A 55 23.07 33.33 -35.63
C ALA A 55 21.72 32.67 -35.27
N GLU A 56 21.43 31.54 -35.92
CA GLU A 56 20.37 30.65 -35.47
C GLU A 56 20.70 30.20 -34.04
N PRO A 57 19.71 30.18 -33.12
CA PRO A 57 19.95 29.73 -31.76
C PRO A 57 20.41 28.27 -31.81
N VAL A 58 21.64 28.04 -31.36
CA VAL A 58 22.20 26.71 -31.13
C VAL A 58 21.18 25.91 -30.31
N PRO A 59 20.64 24.78 -30.81
CA PRO A 59 19.75 23.95 -30.01
C PRO A 59 20.52 23.55 -28.76
N ALA A 60 19.97 23.90 -27.59
CA ALA A 60 20.54 23.53 -26.31
C ALA A 60 20.84 22.03 -26.33
N ALA A 61 22.11 21.68 -26.14
CA ALA A 61 22.52 20.29 -26.04
C ALA A 61 21.60 19.59 -25.03
N PRO A 62 21.14 18.36 -25.30
CA PRO A 62 20.29 17.63 -24.37
C PRO A 62 21.03 17.52 -23.05
N VAL A 63 20.55 18.26 -22.05
CA VAL A 63 21.05 18.15 -20.68
C VAL A 63 20.59 16.77 -20.22
N ASP A 64 21.52 15.82 -20.20
CA ASP A 64 21.26 14.49 -19.67
C ASP A 64 20.65 14.65 -18.26
N PRO A 65 19.44 14.14 -18.01
CA PRO A 65 18.76 14.37 -16.75
C PRO A 65 19.60 13.77 -15.62
N LEU A 66 20.09 14.63 -14.72
CA LEU A 66 20.84 14.21 -13.54
C LEU A 66 19.96 13.27 -12.72
N LEU A 67 20.33 11.98 -12.70
CA LEU A 67 19.65 10.96 -11.90
C LEU A 67 19.86 11.31 -10.42
N ARG A 68 18.80 11.80 -9.76
CA ARG A 68 18.83 12.03 -8.30
C ARG A 68 19.14 10.70 -7.58
N PRO A 69 20.07 10.69 -6.60
CA PRO A 69 20.30 9.53 -5.76
C PRO A 69 19.00 9.06 -5.11
N TYR A 70 18.87 7.74 -4.93
CA TYR A 70 17.67 7.18 -4.30
C TYR A 70 17.63 7.53 -2.81
N GLU A 71 16.61 8.28 -2.40
CA GLU A 71 16.38 8.64 -1.00
C GLU A 71 15.54 7.58 -0.29
N ARG A 72 16.07 7.08 0.82
CA ARG A 72 15.41 6.09 1.67
C ARG A 72 14.16 6.68 2.32
N ILE A 73 13.14 5.86 2.55
CA ILE A 73 12.03 6.25 3.44
C ILE A 73 12.55 6.48 4.86
N VAL A 74 12.03 7.52 5.52
CA VAL A 74 12.25 7.77 6.95
C VAL A 74 10.99 7.37 7.71
N LEU A 75 11.10 6.39 8.59
CA LEU A 75 10.01 5.92 9.45
C LEU A 75 10.33 6.21 10.91
N SER A 76 9.28 6.34 11.72
CA SER A 76 9.41 6.56 13.16
C SER A 76 9.85 5.27 13.86
N ILE A 77 11.12 5.22 14.28
CA ILE A 77 11.66 4.12 15.07
C ILE A 77 11.66 4.53 16.54
N ASP A 78 11.16 3.63 17.40
CA ASP A 78 11.28 3.80 18.84
C ASP A 78 12.70 3.45 19.30
N SER A 79 13.38 4.40 19.92
CA SER A 79 14.75 4.24 20.42
C SER A 79 14.90 3.13 21.48
N ALA A 80 13.84 2.82 22.23
CA ALA A 80 13.91 1.81 23.29
C ALA A 80 13.79 0.39 22.73
N THR A 81 12.88 0.16 21.78
CA THR A 81 12.61 -1.17 21.21
C THR A 81 13.28 -1.42 19.87
N ASN A 82 13.81 -0.38 19.21
CA ASN A 82 14.28 -0.39 17.82
C ASN A 82 13.24 -0.91 16.83
N LEU A 83 11.95 -0.79 17.17
CA LEU A 83 10.84 -1.16 16.31
C LEU A 83 10.21 0.09 15.70
N ILE A 84 9.76 -0.05 14.46
CA ILE A 84 8.92 0.94 13.79
C ILE A 84 7.61 1.00 14.57
N THR A 85 7.34 2.16 15.15
CA THR A 85 6.26 2.35 16.12
C THR A 85 5.47 3.60 15.79
N TYR A 86 4.17 3.42 15.66
CA TYR A 86 3.23 4.53 15.50
C TYR A 86 2.48 4.71 16.81
N TYR A 87 2.53 5.91 17.38
CA TYR A 87 1.76 6.20 18.59
C TYR A 87 1.22 7.62 18.53
N GLY A 88 0.17 7.85 19.30
CA GLY A 88 -0.40 9.17 19.50
C GLY A 88 -1.29 9.19 20.72
N VAL A 89 -1.39 10.36 21.32
CA VAL A 89 -2.35 10.65 22.40
C VAL A 89 -3.44 11.53 21.80
N VAL A 90 -4.69 11.16 22.04
CA VAL A 90 -5.85 11.91 21.56
C VAL A 90 -6.72 12.24 22.76
N GLU A 91 -7.01 13.53 22.90
CA GLU A 91 -7.89 14.07 23.94
C GLU A 91 -9.33 14.09 23.43
N GLN A 92 -10.25 13.71 24.30
CA GLN A 92 -11.69 13.61 24.10
C GLN A 92 -12.39 13.88 25.43
N GLU A 93 -12.41 15.15 25.85
CA GLU A 93 -12.91 15.57 27.18
C GLU A 93 -14.36 15.14 27.45
N GLU A 94 -15.18 15.00 26.41
CA GLU A 94 -16.59 14.63 26.53
C GLU A 94 -16.84 13.12 26.65
N SER A 95 -15.81 12.27 26.50
CA SER A 95 -15.97 10.81 26.47
C SER A 95 -15.42 10.12 27.73
N GLY A 96 -16.30 9.43 28.46
CA GLY A 96 -15.93 8.59 29.60
C GLY A 96 -15.09 7.37 29.19
N SER A 97 -14.27 6.86 30.11
CA SER A 97 -13.34 5.74 29.88
C SER A 97 -14.04 4.47 29.35
N ASP A 98 -15.22 4.17 29.87
CA ASP A 98 -15.96 2.95 29.52
C ASP A 98 -16.55 3.04 28.11
N SER A 99 -17.00 4.23 27.70
CA SER A 99 -17.46 4.49 26.33
C SER A 99 -16.31 4.32 25.34
N LEU A 100 -15.14 4.88 25.64
CA LEU A 100 -13.93 4.71 24.82
C LEU A 100 -13.52 3.24 24.71
N TYR A 101 -13.60 2.48 25.80
CA TYR A 101 -13.29 1.05 25.80
C TYR A 101 -14.21 0.29 24.84
N LEU A 102 -15.52 0.55 24.89
CA LEU A 102 -16.49 -0.10 24.02
C LEU A 102 -16.29 0.30 22.55
N ARG A 103 -16.05 1.59 22.27
CA ARG A 103 -15.73 2.07 20.90
C ARG A 103 -14.48 1.39 20.36
N ALA A 104 -13.42 1.27 21.16
CA ALA A 104 -12.19 0.57 20.79
C ALA A 104 -12.44 -0.89 20.41
N LYS A 105 -13.25 -1.58 21.23
CA LYS A 105 -13.62 -2.97 21.00
C LYS A 105 -14.45 -3.14 19.74
N ASN A 106 -15.47 -2.30 19.54
CA ASN A 106 -16.32 -2.35 18.37
C ASN A 106 -15.54 -2.03 17.09
N TRP A 107 -14.65 -1.05 17.14
CA TRP A 107 -13.74 -0.74 16.05
C TRP A 107 -12.85 -1.95 15.70
N ALA A 108 -12.25 -2.60 16.71
CA ALA A 108 -11.37 -3.74 16.49
C ALA A 108 -12.11 -4.92 15.84
N VAL A 109 -13.34 -5.21 16.29
CA VAL A 109 -14.17 -6.28 15.71
C VAL A 109 -14.60 -5.97 14.27
N LYS A 110 -14.85 -4.70 13.96
CA LYS A 110 -15.29 -4.26 12.62
C LYS A 110 -14.14 -4.22 11.61
N ASN A 111 -12.95 -3.77 12.02
CA ASN A 111 -11.85 -3.44 11.10
C ASN A 111 -10.75 -4.51 11.06
N LEU A 112 -10.64 -5.38 12.07
CA LEU A 112 -9.66 -6.45 12.10
C LEU A 112 -10.31 -7.79 11.73
N ASN A 113 -9.47 -8.79 11.47
CA ASN A 113 -9.96 -10.13 11.10
C ASN A 113 -10.67 -10.82 12.27
N LYS A 114 -11.45 -11.85 11.93
CA LYS A 114 -12.19 -12.66 12.90
C LYS A 114 -11.28 -13.35 13.93
N ASP A 115 -10.02 -13.63 13.60
CA ASP A 115 -9.04 -14.28 14.47
C ASP A 115 -8.30 -13.28 15.37
N LEU A 116 -9.02 -12.31 15.92
CA LEU A 116 -8.47 -11.26 16.76
C LEU A 116 -8.05 -11.84 18.12
N LYS A 117 -6.75 -11.78 18.43
CA LYS A 117 -6.29 -12.07 19.80
C LYS A 117 -6.44 -10.81 20.64
N ILE A 118 -7.30 -10.89 21.66
CA ILE A 118 -7.57 -9.80 22.61
C ILE A 118 -6.89 -10.10 23.94
N GLU A 119 -5.99 -9.22 24.36
CA GLU A 119 -5.40 -9.23 25.70
C GLU A 119 -5.88 -7.97 26.43
N SER A 120 -6.82 -8.13 27.36
CA SER A 120 -7.37 -7.01 28.15
C SER A 120 -6.82 -7.06 29.57
N ASP A 121 -6.14 -6.00 30.00
CA ASP A 121 -5.78 -5.76 31.39
C ASP A 121 -6.74 -4.73 31.98
N LYS A 122 -7.77 -5.22 32.68
CA LYS A 122 -8.80 -4.38 33.30
C LYS A 122 -8.22 -3.44 34.38
N ARG A 123 -7.12 -3.82 35.04
CA ARG A 123 -6.52 -3.00 36.11
C ARG A 123 -5.82 -1.77 35.55
N ASN A 124 -5.16 -1.92 34.41
CA ASN A 124 -4.39 -0.85 33.78
C ASN A 124 -5.14 -0.11 32.65
N GLN A 125 -6.44 -0.40 32.44
CA GLN A 125 -7.24 0.13 31.33
C GLN A 125 -6.53 -0.01 29.98
N LYS A 126 -5.81 -1.13 29.83
CA LYS A 126 -4.97 -1.42 28.66
C LYS A 126 -5.61 -2.55 27.88
N ILE A 127 -5.82 -2.31 26.60
CA ILE A 127 -6.33 -3.32 25.67
C ILE A 127 -5.30 -3.52 24.57
N THR A 128 -4.96 -4.77 24.31
CA THR A 128 -4.02 -5.13 23.26
C THR A 128 -4.70 -6.05 22.26
N TYR A 129 -4.52 -5.73 20.98
CA TYR A 129 -5.05 -6.44 19.85
C TYR A 129 -3.91 -6.89 18.95
N VAL A 130 -3.92 -8.16 18.55
CA VAL A 130 -3.08 -8.65 17.45
C VAL A 130 -3.98 -8.83 16.25
N GLY A 131 -3.78 -8.01 15.22
CA GLY A 131 -4.59 -7.98 14.02
C GLY A 131 -3.74 -8.12 12.76
N SER A 132 -4.41 -8.32 11.63
CA SER A 132 -3.75 -8.19 10.33
C SER A 132 -4.65 -7.52 9.30
N ILE A 133 -4.06 -6.86 8.31
CA ILE A 133 -4.76 -6.25 7.19
C ILE A 133 -4.19 -6.80 5.88
N PRO A 134 -4.98 -6.85 4.80
CA PRO A 134 -4.43 -7.19 3.49
C PRO A 134 -3.41 -6.12 3.06
N ALA A 135 -2.25 -6.56 2.60
CA ALA A 135 -1.19 -5.69 2.12
C ALA A 135 -1.31 -5.48 0.60
N TYR A 136 -1.26 -4.22 0.17
CA TYR A 136 -1.35 -3.85 -1.24
C TYR A 136 -0.14 -3.04 -1.71
N ALA A 137 0.33 -3.34 -2.92
CA ALA A 137 1.20 -2.44 -3.67
C ALA A 137 0.34 -1.57 -4.58
N TYR A 138 0.45 -0.25 -4.43
CA TYR A 138 -0.27 0.72 -5.23
C TYR A 138 0.55 1.07 -6.47
N LEU A 139 0.15 0.57 -7.64
CA LEU A 139 0.81 0.90 -8.91
C LEU A 139 0.34 2.27 -9.42
N ASN A 140 -0.94 2.57 -9.25
CA ASN A 140 -1.55 3.87 -9.53
C ASN A 140 -2.76 4.09 -8.60
N LYS A 141 -3.47 5.21 -8.75
CA LYS A 141 -4.65 5.54 -7.91
C LYS A 141 -5.80 4.52 -8.00
N TYR A 142 -5.88 3.77 -9.10
CA TYR A 142 -7.01 2.88 -9.41
C TYR A 142 -6.64 1.38 -9.38
N SER A 143 -5.35 1.06 -9.37
CA SER A 143 -4.83 -0.29 -9.48
C SER A 143 -3.94 -0.61 -8.29
N LYS A 144 -4.33 -1.66 -7.58
CA LYS A 144 -3.61 -2.22 -6.45
C LYS A 144 -3.37 -3.71 -6.69
N ARG A 145 -2.16 -4.15 -6.38
CA ARG A 145 -1.78 -5.58 -6.42
C ARG A 145 -1.68 -6.08 -4.99
N SER A 146 -2.29 -7.22 -4.68
CA SER A 146 -2.12 -7.86 -3.37
C SER A 146 -0.68 -8.37 -3.23
N ILE A 147 0.00 -8.00 -2.15
CA ILE A 147 1.38 -8.42 -1.86
C ILE A 147 1.48 -9.35 -0.64
N GLY A 148 0.38 -9.54 0.08
CA GLY A 148 0.42 -10.31 1.32
C GLY A 148 -0.56 -9.80 2.37
N ARG A 149 -0.14 -9.90 3.62
CA ARG A 149 -0.82 -9.37 4.79
C ARG A 149 0.18 -8.64 5.68
N PHE A 150 -0.25 -7.53 6.27
CA PHE A 150 0.48 -6.87 7.33
C PHE A 150 -0.11 -7.30 8.67
N GLU A 151 0.67 -8.00 9.49
CA GLU A 151 0.32 -8.29 10.87
C GLU A 151 0.91 -7.22 11.78
N PHE A 152 0.18 -6.88 12.84
CA PHE A 152 0.61 -5.85 13.77
C PHE A 152 -0.02 -6.04 15.15
N LYS A 153 0.60 -5.39 16.14
CA LYS A 153 0.10 -5.32 17.50
C LYS A 153 -0.35 -3.89 17.81
N ILE A 154 -1.63 -3.70 18.10
CA ILE A 154 -2.20 -2.44 18.56
C ILE A 154 -2.41 -2.50 20.06
N THR A 155 -1.98 -1.47 20.77
CA THR A 155 -2.24 -1.28 22.19
C THR A 155 -2.98 0.03 22.38
N PHE A 156 -4.12 -0.03 23.06
CA PHE A 156 -4.84 1.12 23.57
C PHE A 156 -4.60 1.24 25.07
N LEU A 157 -4.19 2.42 25.51
CA LEU A 157 -4.19 2.81 26.92
C LEU A 157 -5.24 3.90 27.06
N ILE A 158 -6.34 3.56 27.72
CA ILE A 158 -7.48 4.45 27.89
C ILE A 158 -7.37 5.09 29.27
N LYS A 159 -7.66 6.37 29.35
CA LYS A 159 -7.95 7.09 30.58
C LYS A 159 -9.20 7.93 30.35
N GLU A 160 -9.76 8.46 31.42
CA GLU A 160 -10.86 9.41 31.30
C GLU A 160 -10.42 10.63 30.46
N GLY A 161 -11.24 11.00 29.48
CA GLY A 161 -10.99 12.15 28.62
C GLY A 161 -9.84 11.99 27.61
N ARG A 162 -9.12 10.86 27.56
CA ARG A 162 -8.01 10.66 26.61
C ARG A 162 -7.66 9.20 26.37
N TYR A 163 -7.14 8.90 25.19
CA TYR A 163 -6.56 7.60 24.91
C TYR A 163 -5.22 7.73 24.19
N LYS A 164 -4.33 6.77 24.46
CA LYS A 164 -3.10 6.57 23.72
C LYS A 164 -3.25 5.30 22.88
N TYR A 165 -2.94 5.39 21.60
CA TYR A 165 -2.77 4.22 20.75
C TYR A 165 -1.28 3.99 20.48
N THR A 166 -0.89 2.73 20.31
CA THR A 166 0.48 2.33 19.98
C THR A 166 0.43 1.10 19.07
N ILE A 167 0.88 1.25 17.83
CA ILE A 167 0.97 0.20 16.81
C ILE A 167 2.44 -0.17 16.68
N THR A 168 2.73 -1.46 16.88
CA THR A 168 4.09 -2.00 16.97
C THR A 168 4.14 -3.38 16.33
N ASN A 169 5.36 -3.92 16.21
CA ASN A 169 5.60 -5.31 15.80
C ASN A 169 4.99 -5.61 14.43
N LEU A 170 5.37 -4.80 13.45
CA LEU A 170 4.85 -4.84 12.10
C LEU A 170 5.54 -5.94 11.31
N VAL A 171 4.74 -6.83 10.73
CA VAL A 171 5.22 -7.99 10.00
C VAL A 171 4.53 -8.05 8.64
N HIS A 172 5.30 -8.29 7.59
CA HIS A 172 4.78 -8.60 6.27
C HIS A 172 4.84 -10.10 6.03
N GLU A 173 3.66 -10.71 5.86
CA GLU A 173 3.53 -12.08 5.39
C GLU A 173 3.21 -12.06 3.89
N THR A 174 4.11 -12.60 3.06
CA THR A 174 3.91 -12.65 1.61
C THR A 174 2.94 -13.76 1.23
N LEU A 175 2.18 -13.55 0.14
CA LEU A 175 1.38 -14.62 -0.44
C LEU A 175 2.26 -15.79 -0.90
N PRO A 176 1.75 -17.04 -0.85
CA PRO A 176 2.45 -18.17 -1.44
C PRO A 176 2.58 -17.96 -2.95
N ASN A 177 3.76 -18.22 -3.49
CA ASN A 177 3.96 -18.21 -4.93
C ASN A 177 3.12 -19.33 -5.58
N ALA A 178 2.69 -19.13 -6.82
CA ALA A 178 1.88 -20.09 -7.58
C ALA A 178 2.51 -21.50 -7.66
N GLU A 179 3.81 -21.62 -7.44
CA GLU A 179 4.58 -22.87 -7.40
C GLU A 179 4.60 -23.55 -6.01
N GLY A 180 3.77 -23.11 -5.05
CA GLY A 180 3.70 -23.71 -3.71
C GLY A 180 4.86 -23.30 -2.79
N GLY A 181 5.50 -22.16 -3.05
CA GLY A 181 6.54 -21.61 -2.19
C GLY A 181 6.02 -21.28 -0.79
N LYS A 182 6.86 -21.47 0.24
CA LYS A 182 6.54 -21.12 1.63
C LYS A 182 6.27 -19.61 1.77
N ASN A 183 5.26 -19.24 2.56
CA ASN A 183 5.03 -17.85 2.94
C ASN A 183 6.28 -17.32 3.65
N SER A 184 6.79 -16.17 3.21
CA SER A 184 7.86 -15.47 3.92
C SER A 184 7.25 -14.49 4.90
N ARG A 185 7.73 -14.51 6.14
CA ARG A 185 7.27 -13.65 7.23
C ARG A 185 8.44 -12.79 7.69
N ASN A 186 8.44 -11.52 7.28
CA ASN A 186 9.53 -10.60 7.55
C ASN A 186 9.05 -9.41 8.37
N TYR A 187 9.83 -9.01 9.37
CA TYR A 187 9.62 -7.78 10.12
C TYR A 187 9.93 -6.55 9.27
N PHE A 188 9.28 -5.42 9.54
CA PHE A 188 9.50 -4.20 8.77
C PHE A 188 10.93 -3.66 8.95
N GLU A 189 11.53 -3.89 10.12
CA GLU A 189 12.90 -3.51 10.45
C GLU A 189 13.91 -4.22 9.54
N TYR A 190 13.61 -5.45 9.10
CA TYR A 190 14.44 -6.15 8.12
C TYR A 190 14.45 -5.40 6.78
N TYR A 191 13.30 -4.93 6.32
CA TYR A 191 13.21 -4.13 5.08
C TYR A 191 13.92 -2.79 5.23
N TYR A 192 13.78 -2.14 6.38
CA TYR A 192 14.36 -0.83 6.66
C TYR A 192 15.90 -0.86 6.70
N THR A 193 16.47 -1.92 7.31
CA THR A 193 17.92 -2.06 7.49
C THR A 193 18.62 -2.72 6.30
N SER A 194 17.89 -3.40 5.43
CA SER A 194 18.49 -4.11 4.29
C SER A 194 19.18 -3.15 3.31
N THR A 195 20.37 -3.55 2.88
CA THR A 195 21.16 -2.88 1.83
C THR A 195 20.88 -3.43 0.43
N THR A 196 20.14 -4.54 0.34
CA THR A 196 19.77 -5.19 -0.92
C THR A 196 18.33 -4.82 -1.29
N LYS A 197 18.05 -4.72 -2.60
CA LYS A 197 16.70 -4.45 -3.14
C LYS A 197 15.99 -3.25 -2.46
N VAL A 198 16.79 -2.25 -2.09
CA VAL A 198 16.39 -1.06 -1.33
C VAL A 198 15.09 -0.44 -1.85
N ARG A 199 15.00 -0.23 -3.17
CA ARG A 199 13.82 0.41 -3.79
C ARG A 199 12.53 -0.41 -3.63
N GLU A 200 12.64 -1.73 -3.67
CA GLU A 200 11.50 -2.64 -3.53
C GLU A 200 11.00 -2.67 -2.09
N TYR A 201 11.93 -2.80 -1.13
CA TYR A 201 11.63 -2.79 0.30
C TYR A 201 11.05 -1.47 0.78
N ASP A 202 11.64 -0.35 0.37
CA ASP A 202 11.10 0.96 0.67
C ASP A 202 9.72 1.18 0.04
N SER A 203 9.44 0.61 -1.15
CA SER A 203 8.11 0.66 -1.74
C SER A 203 7.07 -0.07 -0.87
N ILE A 204 7.42 -1.26 -0.36
CA ILE A 204 6.56 -1.99 0.59
C ILE A 204 6.32 -1.16 1.84
N LEU A 205 7.37 -0.57 2.43
CA LEU A 205 7.27 0.26 3.62
C LEU A 205 6.43 1.54 3.40
N ARG A 206 6.55 2.20 2.24
CA ARG A 206 5.72 3.37 1.87
C ARG A 206 4.25 3.00 1.76
N ASN A 207 3.94 1.88 1.10
CA ASN A 207 2.56 1.39 1.00
C ASN A 207 1.99 1.01 2.37
N ALA A 208 2.81 0.38 3.21
CA ALA A 208 2.41 0.01 4.56
C ALA A 208 2.17 1.24 5.45
N ASP A 209 3.02 2.27 5.39
CA ASP A 209 2.81 3.53 6.10
C ASP A 209 1.46 4.15 5.70
N LEU A 210 1.17 4.25 4.40
CA LEU A 210 -0.13 4.74 3.92
C LEU A 210 -1.32 3.97 4.49
N ASP A 211 -1.24 2.64 4.56
CA ASP A 211 -2.32 1.81 5.08
C ASP A 211 -2.44 1.90 6.61
N ILE A 212 -1.32 2.04 7.33
CA ILE A 212 -1.30 2.28 8.77
C ILE A 212 -1.85 3.67 9.09
N GLN A 213 -1.56 4.71 8.30
CA GLN A 213 -2.15 6.04 8.50
C GLN A 213 -3.67 6.00 8.33
N LYS A 214 -4.19 5.33 7.29
CA LYS A 214 -5.64 5.11 7.13
C LYS A 214 -6.24 4.34 8.31
N LEU A 215 -5.52 3.35 8.82
CA LEU A 215 -5.93 2.61 10.01
C LEU A 215 -6.03 3.53 11.23
N ILE A 216 -5.03 4.39 11.46
CA ILE A 216 -5.02 5.39 12.53
C ILE A 216 -6.19 6.38 12.37
N GLU A 217 -6.47 6.85 11.16
CA GLU A 217 -7.62 7.69 10.87
C GLU A 217 -8.93 6.99 11.20
N SER A 218 -9.08 5.71 10.84
CA SER A 218 -10.27 4.91 11.17
C SER A 218 -10.47 4.75 12.68
N ILE A 219 -9.37 4.59 13.45
CA ILE A 219 -9.40 4.56 14.91
C ILE A 219 -9.91 5.90 15.45
N LYS A 220 -9.32 7.01 14.99
CA LYS A 220 -9.72 8.35 15.43
C LYS A 220 -11.19 8.62 15.12
N ALA A 221 -11.66 8.20 13.96
CA ALA A 221 -13.06 8.34 13.57
C ALA A 221 -14.00 7.53 14.47
N SER A 222 -13.74 6.24 14.69
CA SER A 222 -14.60 5.38 15.51
C SER A 222 -14.62 5.77 16.99
N MET A 223 -13.54 6.37 17.49
CA MET A 223 -13.49 6.83 18.87
C MET A 223 -14.28 8.12 19.07
N ARG A 224 -14.44 8.96 18.03
CA ARG A 224 -15.25 10.19 18.10
C ARG A 224 -16.74 9.93 17.98
N GLU A 225 -17.13 8.86 17.29
CA GLU A 225 -18.54 8.55 17.04
C GLU A 225 -19.29 8.30 18.37
N PRO A 226 -20.36 9.06 18.69
CA PRO A 226 -21.17 8.79 19.85
C PRO A 226 -21.81 7.41 19.71
N ILE A 227 -21.86 6.65 20.82
CA ILE A 227 -22.58 5.38 20.82
C ILE A 227 -24.06 5.72 20.72
N LEU A 228 -24.69 5.47 19.58
CA LEU A 228 -26.14 5.43 19.49
C LEU A 228 -26.56 4.20 20.30
N VAL A 229 -27.04 4.45 21.51
CA VAL A 229 -27.77 3.44 22.27
C VAL A 229 -29.14 3.41 21.59
N ASP A 230 -29.46 2.33 20.90
CA ASP A 230 -30.83 2.13 20.42
C ASP A 230 -31.74 2.14 21.67
N GLU A 231 -32.55 3.19 21.83
CA GLU A 231 -33.45 3.37 22.98
C GLU A 231 -34.67 2.43 22.94
N ASP A 232 -34.58 1.27 22.27
CA ASP A 232 -35.72 0.37 22.06
C ASP A 232 -35.32 -1.08 22.30
N ASP A 233 -35.61 -1.55 23.52
CA ASP A 233 -36.25 -2.84 23.77
C ASP A 233 -36.59 -2.90 25.28
N TRP A 234 -37.67 -2.19 25.64
CA TRP A 234 -38.45 -2.43 26.86
C TRP A 234 -39.84 -2.95 26.49
#